data_AF-A0A1L8Z8Q3-F1
#
_entry.id   AF-A0A1L8Z8Q3-F1
#
_cell.length_a   1.000
_cell.length_b   1.000
_cell.length_c   1.000
_cell.angle_alpha   90.00
_cell.angle_beta   90.00
_cell.angle_gamma   90.00
#
_symmetry.space_group_name_H-M   'P 1'
#
loop_
_entity.id
_entity.type
_entity.pdbx_description
1 polymer ?
#
loop_
_entity_poly.entity_id
_entity_poly.type
_entity_poly.pdbx_seq_one_letter_code
_entity_poly.pdbx_strand_id
1 'polypeptide(L)'
;RSSYSFTSGTTIYPSEYQNHRVIIDLEDYDDVTLIFNKSNDDNPIYLDFQVDVESFGKSKTLSLRYSDENEKNTIYSRDSSSNRRITFSIPLYKGWYVQKRAYSSGNPIPVLLKL
;
A
#
# COMPACT_ATOMS: atom_id res chain seq x y z
N ARG A 1 -17.42 5.29 -15.94
CA ARG A 1 -16.45 6.29 -15.44
C ARG A 1 -16.02 5.79 -14.06
N SER A 2 -14.87 5.14 -13.95
CA SER A 2 -14.40 4.67 -12.65
C SER A 2 -14.02 5.91 -11.83
N SER A 3 -14.77 6.20 -10.76
CA SER A 3 -14.43 7.24 -9.81
C SER A 3 -13.16 6.84 -9.07
N TYR A 4 -12.19 7.74 -9.02
CA TYR A 4 -10.98 7.58 -8.22
C TYR A 4 -11.30 8.01 -6.79
N SER A 5 -10.83 7.25 -5.80
CA SER A 5 -10.79 7.69 -4.40
C SER A 5 -9.34 7.93 -4.00
N PHE A 6 -9.06 9.14 -3.50
CA PHE A 6 -7.84 9.38 -2.74
C PHE A 6 -8.02 8.80 -1.34
N THR A 7 -7.02 8.10 -0.85
CA THR A 7 -7.01 7.66 0.54
C THR A 7 -6.75 8.83 1.46
N SER A 8 -7.41 8.85 2.61
CA SER A 8 -7.11 9.78 3.68
C SER A 8 -6.49 9.05 4.87
N GLY A 9 -5.38 9.57 5.38
CA GLY A 9 -4.70 9.04 6.57
C GLY A 9 -3.60 8.03 6.26
N THR A 10 -2.97 7.55 7.33
CA THR A 10 -1.78 6.68 7.28
C THR A 10 -2.12 5.20 7.39
N THR A 11 -3.37 4.83 7.63
CA THR A 11 -3.82 3.44 7.73
C THR A 11 -5.04 3.25 6.87
N ILE A 12 -4.94 2.38 5.87
CA ILE A 12 -5.99 2.16 4.87
C ILE A 12 -6.51 0.73 5.03
N TYR A 13 -7.81 0.60 5.32
CA TYR A 13 -8.48 -0.66 5.59
C TYR A 13 -9.06 -1.31 4.32
N PRO A 14 -9.29 -2.63 4.30
CA PRO A 14 -9.88 -3.33 3.14
C PRO A 14 -11.17 -2.70 2.61
N SER A 15 -12.03 -2.19 3.49
CA SER A 15 -13.27 -1.49 3.11
C SER A 15 -13.03 -0.25 2.24
N GLU A 16 -11.86 0.38 2.34
CA GLU A 16 -11.51 1.61 1.62
C GLU A 16 -10.90 1.34 0.25
N TYR A 17 -10.50 0.09 -0.04
CA TYR A 17 -9.78 -0.19 -1.29
C TYR A 17 -10.28 -1.39 -2.09
N GLN A 18 -11.19 -2.19 -1.53
CA GLN A 18 -11.78 -3.30 -2.27
C GLN A 18 -12.75 -2.80 -3.35
N ASN A 19 -12.74 -3.49 -4.50
CA ASN A 19 -13.69 -3.33 -5.61
C ASN A 19 -13.65 -1.98 -6.36
N HIS A 20 -12.64 -1.15 -6.14
CA HIS A 20 -12.46 0.08 -6.90
C HIS A 20 -10.99 0.48 -6.96
N ARG A 21 -10.69 1.50 -7.77
CA ARG A 21 -9.35 2.04 -7.91
C ARG A 21 -9.08 3.07 -6.82
N VAL A 22 -7.91 2.96 -6.20
CA VAL A 22 -7.48 3.80 -5.10
C VAL A 22 -6.16 4.49 -5.43
N ILE A 23 -6.07 5.77 -5.07
CA ILE A 23 -4.84 6.54 -5.10
C ILE A 23 -4.35 6.70 -3.66
N ILE A 24 -3.20 6.10 -3.38
CA ILE A 24 -2.51 6.17 -2.10
C ILE A 24 -1.71 7.46 -2.07
N ASP A 25 -2.04 8.32 -1.12
CA ASP A 25 -1.43 9.63 -0.97
C ASP A 25 -0.15 9.53 -0.13
N LEU A 26 1.01 9.61 -0.78
CA LEU A 26 2.31 9.83 -0.15
C LEU A 26 2.83 11.26 -0.40
N GLU A 27 2.02 12.17 -0.93
CA GLU A 27 2.32 13.61 -0.93
C GLU A 27 2.11 14.13 0.50
N ASP A 28 0.90 13.96 1.04
CA ASP A 28 0.52 14.48 2.35
C ASP A 28 0.89 13.56 3.52
N TYR A 29 1.09 12.26 3.27
CA TYR A 29 1.42 11.27 4.31
C TYR A 29 2.81 10.66 4.10
N ASP A 30 3.56 10.48 5.20
CA ASP A 30 4.95 10.01 5.14
C ASP A 30 5.08 8.49 5.27
N ASP A 31 4.33 7.86 6.18
CA ASP A 31 4.31 6.40 6.37
C ASP A 31 2.86 5.92 6.30
N VAL A 32 2.53 5.22 5.21
CA VAL A 32 1.19 4.68 4.97
C VAL A 32 1.22 3.17 5.07
N THR A 33 0.21 2.58 5.71
CA THR A 33 0.07 1.15 5.90
C THR A 33 -1.28 0.67 5.36
N LEU A 34 -1.23 -0.27 4.42
CA LEU A 34 -2.39 -1.01 3.93
C LEU A 34 -2.65 -2.21 4.85
N ILE A 35 -3.86 -2.30 5.36
CA ILE A 35 -4.29 -3.37 6.25
C ILE A 35 -4.88 -4.51 5.44
N PHE A 36 -4.46 -5.73 5.74
CA PHE A 36 -4.97 -6.98 5.19
C PHE A 36 -5.46 -7.88 6.32
N ASN A 37 -6.37 -8.81 6.01
CA ASN A 37 -6.89 -9.76 7.00
C ASN A 37 -6.34 -11.16 6.69
N LYS A 38 -5.84 -11.87 7.71
CA LYS A 38 -5.35 -13.25 7.53
C LYS A 38 -6.41 -14.21 6.97
N SER A 39 -7.69 -13.95 7.21
CA SER A 39 -8.80 -14.73 6.65
C SER A 39 -8.88 -14.67 5.12
N ASN A 40 -8.21 -13.70 4.50
CA ASN A 40 -8.11 -13.56 3.04
C ASN A 40 -6.87 -14.25 2.46
N ASP A 41 -6.05 -14.93 3.27
CA ASP A 41 -4.92 -15.72 2.76
C ASP A 41 -5.42 -16.74 1.73
N ASP A 42 -4.63 -16.94 0.68
CA ASP A 42 -4.89 -17.85 -0.44
C ASP A 42 -6.09 -17.50 -1.34
N ASN A 43 -6.87 -16.47 -0.99
CA ASN A 43 -7.99 -16.01 -1.78
C ASN A 43 -7.56 -14.94 -2.81
N PRO A 44 -8.05 -15.00 -4.06
CA PRO A 44 -7.87 -13.93 -5.02
C PRO A 44 -8.49 -12.61 -4.55
N ILE A 45 -7.76 -11.52 -4.69
CA ILE A 45 -8.20 -10.15 -4.44
C ILE A 45 -7.89 -9.29 -5.67
N TYR A 46 -8.86 -8.48 -6.09
CA TYR A 46 -8.65 -7.49 -7.14
C TYR A 46 -8.12 -6.20 -6.50
N LEU A 47 -6.97 -5.71 -6.98
CA LEU A 47 -6.33 -4.48 -6.52
C LEU A 47 -6.08 -3.56 -7.72
N ASP A 48 -6.34 -2.27 -7.55
CA ASP A 48 -6.00 -1.22 -8.51
C ASP A 48 -5.49 0.00 -7.74
N PHE A 49 -4.20 -0.04 -7.38
CA PHE A 49 -3.54 0.98 -6.58
C PHE A 49 -2.57 1.78 -7.43
N GLN A 50 -2.71 3.09 -7.30
CA GLN A 50 -1.73 4.07 -7.72
C GLN A 50 -1.18 4.76 -6.49
N VAL A 51 0.09 5.12 -6.50
CA VAL A 51 0.73 5.88 -5.42
C VAL A 51 1.10 7.25 -5.97
N ASP A 52 0.61 8.29 -5.34
CA ASP A 52 1.01 9.67 -5.63
C ASP A 52 2.10 10.07 -4.64
N VAL A 53 3.26 10.47 -5.15
CA VAL A 53 4.45 10.72 -4.34
C VAL A 53 4.98 12.10 -4.67
N GLU A 54 5.17 12.93 -3.63
CA GLU A 54 6.03 14.10 -3.72
C GLU A 54 7.49 13.65 -3.60
N SER A 55 8.41 14.17 -4.42
CA SER A 55 9.84 13.79 -4.37
C SER A 55 10.63 14.51 -3.28
N PHE A 56 10.13 15.62 -2.77
CA PHE A 56 10.80 16.50 -1.81
C PHE A 56 10.43 16.15 -0.37
N GLY A 57 11.20 16.65 0.60
CA GLY A 57 10.89 16.50 2.02
C GLY A 57 11.25 15.13 2.57
N LYS A 58 10.48 14.69 3.57
CA LYS A 58 10.74 13.48 4.38
C LYS A 58 10.73 12.20 3.56
N SER A 59 11.32 11.15 4.13
CA SER A 59 11.23 9.81 3.57
C SER A 59 9.77 9.36 3.52
N LYS A 60 9.42 8.65 2.45
CA LYS A 60 8.07 8.15 2.19
C LYS A 60 8.08 6.64 2.18
N THR A 61 7.14 6.00 2.88
CA THR A 61 7.02 4.54 2.94
C THR A 61 5.57 4.10 2.76
N LEU A 62 5.39 3.01 2.00
CA LEU A 62 4.14 2.29 1.92
C LEU A 62 4.38 0.83 2.32
N SER A 63 3.60 0.37 3.28
CA SER A 63 3.73 -0.97 3.85
C SER A 63 2.43 -1.75 3.83
N LEU A 64 2.52 -3.07 3.87
CA LEU A 64 1.42 -3.98 4.09
C LEU A 64 1.50 -4.55 5.51
N ARG A 65 0.36 -4.74 6.18
CA ARG A 65 0.30 -5.31 7.54
C ARG A 65 -0.98 -6.12 7.74
N TYR A 66 -0.92 -7.22 8.49
CA TYR A 66 -2.14 -7.88 8.94
C TYR A 66 -2.81 -7.08 10.05
N SER A 67 -4.15 -7.01 10.06
CA SER A 67 -4.92 -6.22 11.02
C SER A 67 -4.62 -6.53 12.49
N ASP A 68 -4.27 -7.78 12.79
CA ASP A 68 -3.95 -8.32 14.11
C ASP A 68 -2.45 -8.47 14.39
N GLU A 69 -1.57 -7.96 13.51
CA GLU A 69 -0.11 -8.07 13.63
C GLU A 69 0.58 -6.72 13.68
N ASN A 70 1.76 -6.66 14.29
CA ASN A 70 2.55 -5.43 14.38
C ASN A 70 3.56 -5.28 13.24
N GLU A 71 3.94 -6.38 12.61
CA GLU A 71 4.99 -6.37 11.59
C GLU A 71 4.48 -5.95 10.23
N LYS A 72 5.36 -5.28 9.51
CA LYS A 72 5.07 -4.66 8.23
C LYS A 72 5.95 -5.24 7.13
N ASN A 73 5.37 -5.37 5.95
CA ASN A 73 6.08 -5.62 4.71
C ASN A 73 6.14 -4.32 3.89
N THR A 74 7.30 -3.68 3.83
CA THR A 74 7.48 -2.44 3.05
C THR A 74 7.55 -2.77 1.55
N ILE A 75 6.65 -2.19 0.77
CA ILE A 75 6.54 -2.44 -0.68
C ILE A 75 6.95 -1.24 -1.54
N TYR A 76 7.06 -0.06 -0.92
CA TYR A 76 7.63 1.12 -1.53
C TYR A 76 8.34 1.93 -0.45
N SER A 77 9.54 2.41 -0.78
CA SER A 77 10.29 3.34 0.05
C SER A 77 11.01 4.36 -0.83
N ARG A 78 11.09 5.59 -0.31
CA ARG A 78 11.83 6.68 -0.93
C ARG A 78 12.54 7.46 0.17
N ASP A 79 13.83 7.70 0.01
CA ASP A 79 14.63 8.47 0.97
C ASP A 79 14.48 9.99 0.80
N SER A 80 14.69 10.74 1.87
CA SER A 80 14.69 12.22 1.86
C SER A 80 15.97 12.79 1.22
N SER A 81 16.15 12.65 -0.10
CA SER A 81 17.38 13.13 -0.78
C SER A 81 17.14 14.14 -1.90
N SER A 82 15.90 14.36 -2.34
CA SER A 82 15.65 15.34 -3.40
C SER A 82 15.52 16.76 -2.84
N ASN A 83 16.29 17.68 -3.40
CA ASN A 83 16.16 19.13 -3.18
C ASN A 83 15.12 19.78 -4.12
N ARG A 84 14.45 19.01 -4.97
CA ARG A 84 13.46 19.48 -5.93
C ARG A 84 12.10 18.84 -5.66
N ARG A 85 11.05 19.67 -5.62
CA ARG A 85 9.65 19.25 -5.52
C ARG A 85 9.11 18.84 -6.88
N ILE A 86 8.84 17.54 -7.03
CA ILE A 86 8.21 16.91 -8.19
C ILE A 86 7.16 15.96 -7.64
N THR A 87 5.90 16.12 -8.02
CA THR A 87 4.85 15.13 -7.75
C THR A 87 4.73 14.21 -8.94
N PHE A 88 4.68 12.90 -8.70
CA PHE A 88 4.52 11.90 -9.73
C PHE A 88 3.73 10.71 -9.20
N SER A 89 3.05 10.02 -10.12
CA SER A 89 2.20 8.90 -9.78
C SER A 89 2.75 7.58 -10.33
N ILE A 90 2.80 6.56 -9.49
CA ILE A 90 3.33 5.23 -9.84
C ILE A 90 2.20 4.20 -9.75
N PRO A 91 1.92 3.41 -10.80
CA PRO A 91 1.05 2.26 -10.67
C PRO A 91 1.77 1.17 -9.86
N LEU A 92 1.19 0.75 -8.72
CA LEU A 92 1.83 -0.23 -7.83
C LEU A 92 1.22 -1.63 -7.98
N TYR A 93 -0.11 -1.73 -7.91
CA TYR A 93 -0.83 -2.97 -8.14
C TYR A 93 -1.97 -2.74 -9.12
N LYS A 94 -2.14 -3.67 -10.05
CA LYS A 94 -3.25 -3.61 -11.00
C LYS A 94 -3.64 -5.01 -11.47
N GLY A 95 -4.85 -5.41 -11.12
CA GLY A 95 -5.44 -6.70 -11.48
C GLY A 95 -5.61 -7.62 -10.28
N TRP A 96 -5.57 -8.92 -10.55
CA TRP A 96 -5.79 -9.95 -9.55
C TRP A 96 -4.48 -10.36 -8.86
N TYR A 97 -4.54 -10.52 -7.55
CA TYR A 97 -3.45 -10.97 -6.71
C TYR A 97 -3.95 -12.03 -5.74
N VAL A 98 -3.06 -12.89 -5.25
CA VAL A 98 -3.31 -13.75 -4.10
C VAL A 98 -2.48 -13.23 -2.93
N GLN A 99 -3.16 -13.04 -1.80
CA GLN A 99 -2.50 -12.75 -0.54
C GLN A 99 -1.87 -14.04 0.00
N LYS A 100 -0.58 -13.98 0.32
CA LYS A 100 0.16 -15.05 1.00
C LYS A 100 0.80 -14.51 2.27
N ARG A 101 1.24 -15.44 3.11
CA ARG A 101 1.92 -15.16 4.37
C ARG A 101 3.42 -15.37 4.21
N ALA A 102 4.18 -14.32 4.48
CA ALA A 102 5.60 -14.42 4.80
C ALA A 102 5.79 -14.16 6.30
N TYR A 103 7.03 -14.20 6.77
CA TYR A 103 7.35 -14.00 8.18
C TYR A 103 8.50 -13.00 8.32
N SER A 104 8.36 -12.06 9.24
CA SER A 104 9.42 -11.15 9.69
C SER A 104 9.60 -11.39 11.18
N SER A 105 10.81 -11.47 11.73
CA SER A 105 11.03 -11.65 13.19
C SER A 105 10.15 -12.71 13.91
N GLY A 106 9.66 -13.72 13.18
CA GLY A 106 8.75 -14.76 13.68
C GLY A 106 7.25 -14.47 13.57
N ASN A 107 6.79 -13.25 13.31
CA ASN A 107 5.36 -12.97 13.12
C ASN A 107 4.99 -12.83 11.63
N PRO A 108 3.72 -13.09 11.29
CA PRO A 108 3.30 -13.12 9.89
C PRO A 108 3.12 -11.73 9.29
N ILE A 109 3.53 -11.60 8.03
CA ILE A 109 3.35 -10.39 7.22
C ILE A 109 2.69 -10.73 5.88
N PRO A 110 1.80 -9.87 5.35
CA PRO A 110 1.15 -10.12 4.08
C PRO A 110 2.11 -9.83 2.91
N VAL A 111 2.14 -10.74 1.94
CA VAL A 111 2.80 -10.56 0.64
C VAL A 111 1.77 -10.80 -0.47
N LEU A 112 1.89 -10.06 -1.57
CA LEU A 112 0.96 -10.13 -2.70
C LEU A 112 1.64 -10.79 -3.89
N LEU A 113 1.07 -11.91 -4.36
CA LEU A 113 1.51 -12.59 -5.57
C LEU A 113 0.56 -12.28 -6.71
N LYS A 114 1.08 -11.81 -7.83
CA LYS A 114 0.25 -11.51 -9.01
C LYS A 114 -0.24 -12.82 -9.66
N LEU A 115 -1.51 -12.81 -10.08
CA LEU A 115 -2.12 -13.87 -10.90
C LEU A 115 -2.00 -13.59 -12.40
#